data_AF-A0A1F6RAY6-F1
#
_entry.id   AF-A0A1F6RAY6-F1
#
_cell.length_a   1.000
_cell.length_b   1.000
_cell.length_c   1.000
_cell.angle_alpha   90.00
_cell.angle_beta   90.00
_cell.angle_gamma   90.00
#
_symmetry.space_group_name_H-M   'P 1'
#
loop_
_entity.id
_entity.type
_entity.pdbx_description
1 polymer ?
#
loop_
_entity_poly.entity_id
_entity_poly.type
_entity_poly.pdbx_seq_one_letter_code
_entity_poly.pdbx_strand_id
1 'polypeptide(L)' 'MNDDIVEYWVVIYKNTGLKETVVGWGRVIGVNLKRNSLVIREEPVGNTVFCYISNAARYNSREEARKKFRASYQA' A
#
# COMPACT_ATOMS: atom_id res chain seq x y z
N MET A 1 17.02 -8.98 15.56
CA MET A 1 15.97 -9.37 14.59
C MET A 1 16.19 -8.49 13.37
N ASN A 2 16.81 -9.05 12.34
CA ASN A 2 16.80 -8.43 11.02
C ASN A 2 15.47 -8.84 10.40
N ASP A 3 14.42 -8.10 10.73
CA ASP A 3 13.21 -8.14 9.92
C ASP A 3 13.62 -7.53 8.58
N ASP A 4 13.80 -8.38 7.57
CA ASP A 4 14.07 -7.98 6.20
C ASP A 4 13.04 -6.93 5.77
N ILE A 5 13.40 -5.66 5.91
CA ILE A 5 12.65 -4.54 5.36
C ILE A 5 12.87 -4.63 3.85
N VAL A 6 12.11 -5.51 3.19
CA VAL A 6 12.01 -5.48 1.75
C VAL A 6 11.29 -4.18 1.44
N GLU A 7 12.05 -3.19 0.97
CA GLU A 7 11.48 -1.91 0.55
C GLU A 7 10.61 -2.15 -0.69
N TYR A 8 9.30 -2.24 -0.49
CA TYR A 8 8.35 -2.30 -1.60
C TYR A 8 7.23 -1.27 -1.40
N TRP A 9 6.64 -0.90 -2.52
CA TRP A 9 5.58 0.10 -2.60
C TRP A 9 4.24 -0.60 -2.69
N VAL A 10 3.21 0.06 -2.19
CA VAL A 10 1.85 -0.50 -2.21
C VAL A 10 0.84 0.50 -2.69
N VAL A 11 -0.19 -0.01 -3.35
CA VAL A 11 -1.46 0.68 -3.57
C VAL A 11 -2.48 0.06 -2.62
N ILE A 12 -3.20 0.92 -1.89
CA ILE A 12 -4.16 0.55 -0.86
C ILE A 12 -5.56 0.58 -1.45
N TYR A 13 -6.28 -0.51 -1.25
CA TYR A 13 -7.65 -0.71 -1.70
C TYR A 13 -8.60 -0.72 -0.50
N LYS A 14 -9.77 -0.13 -0.67
CA LYS A 14 -10.91 -0.26 0.23
C LYS A 14 -12.00 -1.02 -0.51
N ASN A 15 -12.36 -2.18 0.02
CA ASN A 15 -13.52 -2.93 -0.45
C ASN A 15 -14.77 -2.39 0.25
N THR A 16 -15.74 -1.89 -0.51
CA THR A 16 -17.04 -1.42 0.00
C THR A 16 -18.17 -2.44 -0.20
N GLY A 17 -17.84 -3.67 -0.61
CA GLY A 17 -18.80 -4.73 -0.93
C GLY A 17 -19.36 -4.67 -2.37
N LEU A 18 -19.31 -3.50 -3.01
CA LEU A 18 -19.79 -3.29 -4.39
C LEU A 18 -18.66 -3.04 -5.39
N LYS A 19 -17.55 -2.45 -4.94
CA LYS A 19 -16.38 -2.15 -5.77
C LYS A 19 -15.13 -2.00 -4.89
N GLU A 20 -13.99 -2.47 -5.38
CA GLU A 20 -12.70 -2.13 -4.79
C GLU A 20 -12.28 -0.74 -5.27
N THR A 21 -12.10 0.20 -4.34
CA THR A 21 -11.67 1.56 -4.65
C THR A 21 -10.25 1.76 -4.16
N VAL A 22 -9.40 2.37 -4.99
CA VAL A 22 -8.07 2.79 -4.56
C VAL A 22 -8.19 4.02 -3.67
N VAL A 23 -7.66 3.93 -2.45
CA VAL A 23 -7.79 4.99 -1.44
C VAL A 23 -6.46 5.64 -1.07
N GLY A 24 -5.34 5.03 -1.45
CA GLY A 24 -4.03 5.57 -1.14
C GLY A 24 -2.92 4.72 -1.75
N TRP A 25 -1.68 5.19 -1.60
CA TRP A 25 -0.49 4.46 -2.00
C TRP A 25 0.72 4.98 -1.22
N GLY A 26 1.77 4.19 -1.10
CA GLY A 26 2.94 4.59 -0.34
C GLY A 26 4.01 3.54 -0.21
N ARG A 27 5.06 3.87 0.55
CA ARG A 27 6.18 2.97 0.83
C ARG A 27 5.87 2.16 2.09
N VAL A 28 6.06 0.84 2.03
CA VAL A 28 5.99 -0.01 3.22
C VAL A 28 7.23 0.23 4.07
N ILE A 29 7.03 0.58 5.33
CA ILE A 29 8.09 0.83 6.32
C ILE A 29 8.07 -0.19 7.46
N GLY A 30 7.09 -1.09 7.46
CA GLY A 30 7.00 -2.18 8.43
C GLY A 30 5.96 -3.22 8.01
N VAL A 31 6.22 -4.48 8.36
CA VAL A 31 5.36 -5.62 8.06
C VAL A 31 5.15 -6.40 9.35
N ASN A 32 3.90 -6.72 9.67
CA ASN A 32 3.57 -7.63 10.76
C ASN A 32 2.78 -8.82 10.20
N LEU A 33 3.48 -9.92 9.94
CA LEU A 33 2.88 -11.13 9.38
C LEU A 33 1.93 -11.82 10.37
N LYS A 34 2.21 -11.75 11.68
CA LYS A 34 1.32 -12.32 12.71
C LYS A 34 -0.05 -11.65 12.74
N ARG A 35 -0.09 -10.34 12.44
CA ARG A 35 -1.33 -9.53 12.39
C ARG A 35 -1.83 -9.29 10.97
N ASN A 36 -1.19 -9.90 9.97
CA ASN A 36 -1.48 -9.70 8.55
C ASN A 36 -1.58 -8.21 8.14
N SER A 37 -0.69 -7.36 8.66
CA SER A 37 -0.79 -5.90 8.52
C SER A 37 0.51 -5.26 8.04
N LEU A 38 0.38 -4.12 7.36
CA LEU A 38 1.45 -3.26 6.88
C LEU A 38 1.41 -1.90 7.58
N VAL A 39 2.60 -1.32 7.76
CA VAL A 39 2.80 0.08 8.12
C VAL A 39 3.34 0.79 6.90
N ILE A 40 2.63 1.83 6.45
CA ILE A 40 2.87 2.50 5.18
C ILE A 40 3.13 3.98 5.44
N ARG A 41 4.14 4.54 4.78
CA ARG A 41 4.31 5.99 4.62
C ARG A 41 3.62 6.41 3.32
N GLU A 42 2.48 7.05 3.45
CA GLU A 42 1.62 7.46 2.33
C GLU A 42 2.22 8.66 1.57
N GLU A 43 2.03 8.67 0.25
CA GLU A 43 2.45 9.77 -0.64
C GLU A 43 1.23 10.50 -1.25
N PRO A 44 1.31 11.83 -1.44
CA PRO A 44 2.42 12.73 -1.12
C PRO A 44 2.39 13.29 0.32
N VAL A 45 1.37 12.92 1.10
CA VAL A 45 1.05 13.57 2.39
C VAL A 45 2.07 13.24 3.49
N GLY A 46 2.76 12.11 3.40
CA GLY A 46 3.73 11.66 4.40
C GLY A 46 3.11 11.07 5.66
N ASN A 47 1.80 10.79 5.66
CA ASN A 47 1.12 10.16 6.79
C ASN A 47 1.61 8.72 7.01
N THR A 48 1.61 8.27 8.27
CA THR A 48 1.77 6.85 8.58
C THR A 48 0.39 6.20 8.65
N VAL A 49 0.15 5.23 7.78
CA VAL A 49 -1.11 4.51 7.65
C VAL A 49 -0.88 3.04 7.97
N PHE A 50 -1.87 2.42 8.62
CA PHE A 50 -1.91 0.99 8.86
C PHE A 50 -2.96 0.36 7.94
N CYS A 51 -2.60 -0.71 7.24
CA CYS A 51 -3.57 -1.46 6.43
C CYS A 51 -3.35 -2.97 6.58
N TYR A 52 -4.37 -3.75 6.24
CA TYR A 52 -4.21 -5.20 6.11
C TYR A 52 -3.49 -5.53 4.79
N ILE A 53 -2.68 -6.59 4.79
CA ILE A 53 -1.94 -7.04 3.61
C ILE A 53 -2.90 -7.41 2.47
N SER A 54 -4.05 -8.01 2.81
CA SER A 54 -5.10 -8.36 1.84
C SER A 54 -5.66 -7.16 1.07
N ASN A 55 -5.48 -5.95 1.61
CA ASN A 55 -6.00 -4.71 1.04
C ASN A 55 -4.91 -3.91 0.31
N ALA A 56 -3.75 -4.51 0.05
CA ALA A 56 -2.61 -3.85 -0.55
C ALA A 56 -2.01 -4.66 -1.70
N ALA A 57 -1.88 -4.05 -2.88
CA ALA A 57 -1.10 -4.62 -3.97
C ALA A 57 0.35 -4.15 -3.87
N ARG A 58 1.29 -5.10 -3.87
CA ARG A 58 2.73 -4.86 -3.78
C ARG A 58 3.35 -4.58 -5.14
N TYR A 59 4.27 -3.62 -5.17
CA TYR A 59 5.06 -3.23 -6.33
C TYR A 59 6.53 -3.05 -5.93
N ASN A 60 7.44 -3.39 -6.84
CA ASN A 60 8.89 -3.33 -6.55
C ASN A 60 9.49 -1.94 -6.77
N SER A 61 8.74 -1.00 -7.34
CA SER A 61 9.19 0.38 -7.58
C SER A 61 8.11 1.41 -7.26
N ARG A 62 8.55 2.63 -6.93
CA ARG A 62 7.67 3.78 -6.68
C ARG A 62 6.88 4.15 -7.93
N GLU A 63 7.55 4.14 -9.07
CA GLU A 63 7.01 4.53 -10.38
C GLU A 63 5.86 3.60 -10.79
N GLU A 64 6.03 2.29 -10.58
CA GLU A 64 5.01 1.29 -10.88
C GLU A 64 3.77 1.46 -10.00
N ALA A 65 3.97 1.58 -8.67
CA ALA A 65 2.87 1.82 -7.74
C ALA A 65 2.13 3.12 -8.06
N ARG A 66 2.87 4.20 -8.37
CA ARG A 66 2.31 5.50 -8.74
C ARG A 66 1.50 5.42 -10.04
N LYS A 67 2.02 4.69 -11.05
CA LYS A 67 1.33 4.49 -12.32
C LYS A 67 0.01 3.76 -12.11
N LYS A 68 0.01 2.72 -11.27
CA LYS A 68 -1.20 1.94 -10.94
C LYS A 68 -2.21 2.79 -10.16
N PHE A 69 -1.76 3.53 -9.14
CA PHE A 69 -2.59 4.47 -8.40
C PHE A 69 -3.27 5.49 -9.32
N ARG A 70 -2.51 6.11 -10.23
CA ARG A 70 -3.03 7.10 -11.20
C ARG A 70 -4.05 6.50 -12.17
N ALA A 71 -3.77 5.30 -12.69
CA ALA A 71 -4.69 4.61 -13.59
C ALA A 71 -6.05 4.33 -12.93
N SER A 72 -6.06 4.01 -11.63
CA SER A 72 -7.29 3.77 -10.87
C SER A 72 -8.07 5.04 -10.51
N TYR A 73 -7.44 6.21 -10.52
CA TYR A 73 -8.09 7.49 -10.22
C TYR A 73 -8.76 8.14 -11.45
N GLN A 74 -8.39 7.71 -12.65
CA GLN A 74 -8.91 8.24 -13.93
C GLN A 74 -10.04 7.37 -14.53
N ALA A 75 -10.54 6.36 -13.79
CA ALA A 75 -11.57 5.41 -14.22
C ALA A 75 -12.82 5.49 -13.34
#